data_AF-A0A9P8GXN1-F1
#
_entry.id   AF-A0A9P8GXN1-F1
#
_cell.length_a   1.000
_cell.length_b   1.000
_cell.length_c   1.000
_cell.angle_alpha   90.00
_cell.angle_beta   90.00
_cell.angle_gamma   90.00
#
_symmetry.space_group_name_H-M   'P 1'
#
loop_
_entity.id
_entity.type
_entity.pdbx_description
1 polymer ?
#
loop_
_entity_poly.entity_id
_entity_poly.type
_entity_poly.pdbx_seq_one_letter_code
_entity_poly.pdbx_strand_id
1 'polypeptide(L)'
;MGVSTQPKHIQIVQRIENRAYTTPGAGYVSIHDNDPDIYPRWAELMDESSRNYFLQLVHMERNMSVPALPFYSDEYSIKARFFFNIIKYFRGAYDNGQFVYNELGEYVSHVSPTSITKINNFYKCCITAIDLIERGYHIQGFALVSDSLWLMEQLLEERDPKLIDTICDVSVLLLIRGWNRMYEVLNERICAIVEIRAVHRKEEHQPWAQMFDCLKRLPTSQALELMQQGWKCGYDQLEGIFPGHAWDGLNISCSPHHSLRMGQHFSQLYHEILSTPVASPRRNKEHPNSTSDIQRQFTRAKVRHSLGGHHAALEDLDLIVSRCSKAREQGENKWMALEVEALEVSARCHCAIGGLVTACGGQSTAETLLRTAITRSTTLWGGKSATTIALKHTLWSWCLEQGQFKEAELLRLAIDAVVVKIEP
;
A
#
# COMPACT_ATOMS: atom_id res chain seq x y z
N MET A 1 -26.93 -9.45 -27.20
CA MET A 1 -25.47 -9.52 -27.37
C MET A 1 -24.91 -8.18 -26.90
N GLY A 2 -24.51 -8.11 -25.63
CA GLY A 2 -23.97 -6.90 -25.02
C GLY A 2 -22.47 -6.81 -25.28
N VAL A 3 -22.03 -5.72 -25.92
CA VAL A 3 -20.62 -5.45 -26.17
C VAL A 3 -19.96 -5.12 -24.83
N SER A 4 -19.14 -6.03 -24.33
CA SER A 4 -18.23 -5.79 -23.21
C SER A 4 -17.14 -4.84 -23.69
N THR A 5 -17.21 -3.57 -23.27
CA THR A 5 -16.09 -2.64 -23.41
C THR A 5 -14.98 -3.06 -22.45
N GLN A 6 -13.89 -3.59 -22.99
CA GLN A 6 -12.65 -3.80 -22.24
C GLN A 6 -12.20 -2.47 -21.59
N PRO A 7 -11.55 -2.52 -20.41
CA PRO A 7 -10.96 -1.33 -19.81
C PRO A 7 -9.94 -0.73 -20.79
N LYS A 8 -10.00 0.59 -21.01
CA LYS A 8 -8.91 1.30 -21.70
C LYS A 8 -7.69 1.27 -20.78
N HIS A 9 -6.85 0.25 -20.95
CA HIS A 9 -5.53 0.19 -20.34
C HIS A 9 -4.75 1.44 -20.73
N ILE A 10 -3.93 1.95 -19.80
CA ILE A 10 -3.13 3.19 -19.90
C ILE A 10 -2.57 3.33 -21.32
N GLN A 11 -3.30 4.04 -22.17
CA GLN A 11 -2.79 4.60 -23.40
C GLN A 11 -2.53 6.04 -23.05
N ILE A 12 -1.26 6.41 -22.93
CA ILE A 12 -0.89 7.82 -22.95
C ILE A 12 -1.22 8.28 -24.38
N VAL A 13 -2.46 8.72 -24.59
CA VAL A 13 -2.87 9.35 -25.83
C VAL A 13 -2.09 10.66 -25.90
N GLN A 14 -1.20 10.77 -26.89
CA GLN A 14 -0.66 12.07 -27.28
C GLN A 14 -1.86 12.97 -27.59
N ARG A 15 -2.13 13.93 -26.70
CA ARG A 15 -3.29 14.79 -26.80
C ARG A 15 -3.07 15.75 -27.97
N ILE A 16 -3.50 15.36 -29.16
CA ILE A 16 -3.78 16.31 -30.23
C ILE A 16 -5.04 17.06 -29.77
N GLU A 17 -4.86 18.33 -29.46
CA GLU A 17 -5.94 19.23 -29.08
C GLU A 17 -7.04 19.18 -30.14
N ASN A 18 -8.25 18.78 -29.73
CA ASN A 18 -9.51 19.26 -30.28
C ASN A 18 -10.62 18.87 -29.31
N ARG A 19 -10.99 19.81 -28.43
CA ARG A 19 -12.18 19.71 -27.57
C ARG A 19 -13.40 20.23 -28.33
N ALA A 20 -14.49 19.49 -28.24
CA ALA A 20 -15.81 20.06 -27.91
C ALA A 20 -16.77 18.93 -27.54
N TYR A 21 -17.11 18.79 -26.26
CA TYR A 21 -18.48 18.46 -25.81
C TYR A 21 -18.65 18.95 -24.37
N THR A 22 -19.74 19.69 -24.15
CA THR A 22 -20.15 20.32 -22.90
C THR A 22 -21.07 19.38 -22.11
N THR A 23 -20.87 19.32 -20.78
CA THR A 23 -21.92 18.94 -19.82
C THR A 23 -21.70 19.74 -18.52
N PRO A 24 -22.76 20.23 -17.85
CA PRO A 24 -22.64 21.26 -16.82
C PRO A 24 -22.66 20.68 -15.40
N GLY A 25 -21.84 21.26 -14.51
CA GLY A 25 -21.97 21.06 -13.06
C GLY A 25 -20.80 20.38 -12.36
N ALA A 26 -19.57 20.85 -12.58
CA ALA A 26 -18.48 20.67 -11.63
C ALA A 26 -17.63 21.94 -11.66
N GLY A 27 -17.33 22.49 -10.49
CA GLY A 27 -16.51 23.69 -10.36
C GLY A 27 -15.18 23.50 -11.09
N TYR A 28 -14.92 24.37 -12.07
CA TYR A 28 -13.66 24.41 -12.79
C TYR A 28 -12.54 24.77 -11.80
N VAL A 29 -11.70 23.80 -11.45
CA VAL A 29 -10.30 24.11 -11.14
C VAL A 29 -9.63 24.27 -12.49
N SER A 30 -9.26 25.50 -12.83
CA SER A 30 -8.42 25.80 -13.97
C SER A 30 -7.13 25.00 -13.81
N ILE A 31 -6.90 24.03 -14.70
CA ILE A 31 -5.66 23.26 -14.79
C ILE A 31 -4.57 24.26 -15.16
N HIS A 32 -3.70 24.60 -14.21
CA HIS A 32 -2.45 25.25 -14.56
C HIS A 32 -1.60 24.25 -15.34
N ASP A 33 -1.39 24.56 -16.61
CA ASP A 33 -0.41 23.90 -17.47
C ASP A 33 0.98 23.99 -16.84
N ASN A 34 1.65 22.84 -16.77
CA ASN A 34 3.09 22.67 -16.59
C ASN A 34 3.75 23.62 -15.58
N ASP A 35 3.75 23.26 -14.29
CA ASP A 35 4.70 23.86 -13.36
C ASP A 35 6.13 23.40 -13.72
N PRO A 36 7.01 24.28 -14.24
CA PRO A 36 8.38 23.92 -14.58
C PRO A 36 9.22 23.56 -13.36
N ASP A 37 8.76 23.86 -12.13
CA ASP A 37 9.53 23.70 -10.89
C ASP A 37 9.47 22.28 -10.29
N ILE A 38 8.61 21.40 -10.82
CA ILE A 38 8.46 20.03 -10.31
C ILE A 38 9.64 19.13 -10.73
N TYR A 39 10.17 19.28 -11.95
CA TYR A 39 11.26 18.43 -12.47
C TYR A 39 12.62 18.66 -11.78
N PRO A 40 13.02 19.90 -11.45
CA PRO A 40 14.20 20.17 -10.62
C PRO A 40 14.15 19.44 -9.27
N ARG A 41 12.99 19.40 -8.60
CA ARG A 41 12.80 18.74 -7.31
C ARG A 41 13.02 17.22 -7.38
N TRP A 42 12.64 16.58 -8.49
CA TRP A 42 12.89 15.14 -8.69
C TRP A 42 14.35 14.82 -9.03
N ALA A 43 15.00 15.75 -9.73
CA ALA A 43 16.41 15.67 -10.11
C ALA A 43 17.34 15.71 -8.87
N GLU A 44 16.90 16.34 -7.77
CA GLU A 44 17.62 16.39 -6.49
C GLU A 44 17.77 15.03 -5.79
N LEU A 45 16.91 14.04 -6.12
CA LEU A 45 16.96 12.70 -5.54
C LEU A 45 18.05 11.81 -6.20
N MET A 46 18.73 12.32 -7.22
CA MET A 46 19.65 11.56 -8.06
C MET A 46 21.09 12.08 -7.96
N ASP A 47 22.05 11.17 -8.08
CA ASP A 47 23.44 11.52 -8.33
C ASP A 47 23.55 12.36 -9.62
N GLU A 48 24.63 13.15 -9.73
CA GLU A 48 24.80 14.12 -10.83
C GLU A 48 24.67 13.48 -12.23
N SER A 49 25.15 12.24 -12.40
CA SER A 49 25.10 11.56 -13.70
C SER A 49 23.68 11.10 -14.04
N SER A 50 23.00 10.45 -13.08
CA SER A 50 21.59 10.05 -13.22
C SER A 50 20.68 11.27 -13.43
N ARG A 51 20.95 12.37 -12.72
CA ARG A 51 20.21 13.64 -12.82
C ARG A 51 20.25 14.24 -14.21
N ASN A 52 21.44 14.34 -14.79
CA ASN A 52 21.63 14.91 -16.12
C ASN A 52 20.88 14.08 -17.18
N TYR A 53 20.93 12.76 -17.07
CA TYR A 53 20.17 11.88 -17.97
C TYR A 53 18.66 11.99 -17.75
N PHE A 54 18.19 12.07 -16.52
CA PHE A 54 16.78 12.26 -16.20
C PHE A 54 16.22 13.56 -16.81
N LEU A 55 16.94 14.68 -16.63
CA LEU A 55 16.54 15.97 -17.22
C LEU A 55 16.52 15.92 -18.75
N GLN A 56 17.42 15.15 -19.38
CA GLN A 56 17.37 14.89 -20.82
C GLN A 56 16.13 14.10 -21.21
N LEU A 57 15.78 13.02 -20.51
CA LEU A 57 14.54 12.26 -20.78
C LEU A 57 13.30 13.14 -20.72
N VAL A 58 13.22 14.01 -19.71
CA VAL A 58 12.15 15.01 -19.55
C VAL A 58 12.11 15.99 -20.73
N HIS A 59 13.28 16.49 -21.15
CA HIS A 59 13.38 17.42 -22.28
C HIS A 59 13.00 16.76 -23.62
N MET A 60 13.41 15.51 -23.83
CA MET A 60 13.06 14.70 -25.01
C MET A 60 11.55 14.52 -25.13
N GLU A 61 10.89 14.20 -24.02
CA GLU A 61 9.44 14.05 -23.99
C GLU A 61 8.71 15.37 -24.31
N ARG A 62 9.17 16.49 -23.76
CA ARG A 62 8.56 17.80 -23.99
C ARG A 62 8.70 18.28 -25.43
N ASN A 63 9.85 18.06 -26.03
CA ASN A 63 10.20 18.68 -27.30
C ASN A 63 10.04 17.76 -28.51
N MET A 64 9.52 16.53 -28.33
CA MET A 64 9.43 15.47 -29.36
C MET A 64 10.70 15.37 -30.24
N SER A 65 11.86 15.67 -29.65
CA SER A 65 13.13 15.75 -30.35
C SER A 65 14.04 14.63 -29.87
N VAL A 66 14.92 14.18 -30.76
CA VAL A 66 15.99 13.22 -30.49
C VAL A 66 17.28 14.01 -30.32
N PRO A 67 17.74 14.31 -29.09
CA PRO A 67 19.11 14.76 -28.87
C PRO A 67 20.04 13.57 -29.10
N ALA A 68 21.25 13.86 -29.56
CA ALA A 68 22.32 12.87 -29.61
C ALA A 68 22.55 12.32 -28.19
N LEU A 69 22.31 11.01 -28.01
CA LEU A 69 22.54 10.30 -26.75
C LEU A 69 24.01 10.46 -26.33
N PRO A 70 24.30 11.05 -25.17
CA PRO A 70 25.63 10.94 -24.60
C PRO A 70 25.89 9.49 -24.17
N PHE A 71 27.14 9.05 -24.26
CA PHE A 71 27.58 7.74 -23.79
C PHE A 71 27.59 7.70 -22.25
N TYR A 72 26.42 7.56 -21.64
CA TYR A 72 26.32 7.26 -20.20
C TYR A 72 26.56 5.77 -19.96
N SER A 73 27.15 5.41 -18.82
CA SER A 73 27.22 4.00 -18.41
C SER A 73 25.81 3.45 -18.19
N ASP A 74 25.60 2.18 -18.52
CA ASP A 74 24.31 1.51 -18.41
C ASP A 74 23.65 1.70 -17.04
N GLU A 75 24.42 1.68 -15.94
CA GLU A 75 23.90 1.77 -14.56
C GLU A 75 23.14 3.07 -14.26
N TYR A 76 23.74 4.24 -14.55
CA TYR A 76 23.08 5.55 -14.35
C TYR A 76 21.88 5.73 -15.27
N SER A 77 21.95 5.18 -16.48
CA SER A 77 20.82 5.22 -17.43
C SER A 77 19.62 4.41 -16.92
N ILE A 78 19.85 3.29 -16.23
CA ILE A 78 18.78 2.44 -15.67
C ILE A 78 18.09 3.15 -14.51
N LYS A 79 18.84 3.77 -13.58
CA LYS A 79 18.25 4.50 -12.45
C LYS A 79 17.38 5.67 -12.90
N ALA A 80 17.91 6.51 -13.79
CA ALA A 80 17.18 7.64 -14.32
C ALA A 80 15.92 7.21 -15.12
N ARG A 81 16.00 6.11 -15.89
CA ARG A 81 14.83 5.53 -16.55
C ARG A 81 13.81 4.98 -15.56
N PHE A 82 14.25 4.33 -14.49
CA PHE A 82 13.35 3.81 -13.46
C PHE A 82 12.49 4.92 -12.86
N PHE A 83 13.13 6.01 -12.39
CA PHE A 83 12.42 7.15 -11.80
C PHE A 83 11.53 7.88 -12.82
N PHE A 84 12.02 8.06 -14.05
CA PHE A 84 11.23 8.64 -15.13
C PHE A 84 9.94 7.85 -15.40
N ASN A 85 10.03 6.52 -15.44
CA ASN A 85 8.85 5.68 -15.68
C ASN A 85 7.89 5.64 -14.49
N ILE A 86 8.36 5.73 -13.24
CA ILE A 86 7.49 5.91 -12.06
C ILE A 86 6.65 7.18 -12.22
N ILE A 87 7.30 8.31 -12.51
CA ILE A 87 6.64 9.61 -12.67
C ILE A 87 5.59 9.55 -13.79
N LYS A 88 5.96 9.02 -14.96
CA LYS A 88 5.04 8.89 -16.09
C LYS A 88 3.86 7.96 -15.79
N TYR A 89 4.11 6.89 -15.05
CA TYR A 89 3.05 5.97 -14.64
C TYR A 89 2.05 6.65 -13.71
N PHE A 90 2.49 7.29 -12.63
CA PHE A 90 1.59 7.97 -11.69
C PHE A 90 0.82 9.13 -12.34
N ARG A 91 1.51 9.95 -13.15
CA ARG A 91 0.87 11.03 -13.91
C ARG A 91 -0.15 10.50 -14.91
N GLY A 92 0.24 9.51 -15.72
CA GLY A 92 -0.65 8.87 -16.69
C GLY A 92 -1.82 8.14 -16.04
N ALA A 93 -1.63 7.53 -14.87
CA ALA A 93 -2.70 6.94 -14.08
C ALA A 93 -3.71 8.01 -13.64
N TYR A 94 -3.22 9.13 -13.11
CA TYR A 94 -4.09 10.25 -12.73
C TYR A 94 -4.84 10.86 -13.92
N ASP A 95 -4.13 11.20 -15.00
CA ASP A 95 -4.71 11.85 -16.18
C ASP A 95 -5.80 11.00 -16.86
N ASN A 96 -5.68 9.68 -16.76
CA ASN A 96 -6.67 8.73 -17.27
C ASN A 96 -7.82 8.45 -16.28
N GLY A 97 -7.89 9.18 -15.16
CA GLY A 97 -8.90 8.98 -14.13
C GLY A 97 -8.78 7.63 -13.45
N GLN A 98 -7.56 7.08 -13.36
CA GLN A 98 -7.39 5.72 -12.88
C GLN A 98 -7.74 5.56 -11.40
N PHE A 99 -7.76 6.64 -10.67
CA PHE A 99 -8.02 6.65 -9.25
C PHE A 99 -9.31 7.38 -8.92
N VAL A 100 -10.08 6.78 -8.02
CA VAL A 100 -11.33 7.32 -7.52
C VAL A 100 -11.44 7.09 -6.02
N TYR A 101 -12.20 7.93 -5.34
CA TYR A 101 -12.61 7.64 -3.97
C TYR A 101 -13.77 6.64 -4.00
N ASN A 102 -13.63 5.53 -3.28
CA ASN A 102 -14.72 4.57 -3.10
C ASN A 102 -15.77 5.09 -2.10
N GLU A 103 -16.82 4.30 -1.88
CA GLU A 103 -17.88 4.63 -0.91
C GLU A 103 -17.39 4.71 0.55
N LEU A 104 -16.18 4.22 0.85
CA LEU A 104 -15.53 4.30 2.15
C LEU A 104 -14.55 5.48 2.24
N GLY A 105 -14.45 6.30 1.19
CA GLY A 105 -13.53 7.44 1.16
C GLY A 105 -12.08 7.04 0.97
N GLU A 106 -11.80 5.81 0.55
CA GLU A 106 -10.47 5.34 0.23
C GLU A 106 -10.15 5.65 -1.24
N TYR A 107 -8.94 6.13 -1.48
CA TYR A 107 -8.42 6.29 -2.83
C TYR A 107 -8.07 4.92 -3.41
N VAL A 108 -8.77 4.47 -4.44
CA VAL A 108 -8.61 3.13 -5.04
C VAL A 108 -8.51 3.22 -6.56
N SER A 109 -7.99 2.18 -7.22
CA SER A 109 -8.08 2.06 -8.67
C SER A 109 -9.54 1.90 -9.13
N HIS A 110 -9.97 2.73 -10.09
CA HIS A 110 -11.25 2.61 -10.78
C HIS A 110 -11.38 1.28 -11.57
N VAL A 111 -10.25 0.64 -11.92
CA VAL A 111 -10.23 -0.61 -12.71
C VAL A 111 -10.76 -1.77 -11.88
N SER A 112 -10.48 -1.77 -10.58
CA SER A 112 -10.90 -2.82 -9.66
C SER A 112 -11.19 -2.19 -8.29
N PRO A 113 -12.47 -2.00 -7.92
CA PRO A 113 -12.82 -1.51 -6.59
C PRO A 113 -12.41 -2.48 -5.47
N THR A 114 -12.05 -3.73 -5.81
CA THR A 114 -11.56 -4.76 -4.88
C THR A 114 -10.04 -4.84 -4.78
N SER A 115 -9.31 -4.05 -5.59
CA SER A 115 -7.84 -3.98 -5.63
C SER A 115 -7.24 -3.81 -4.23
N ILE A 116 -7.74 -2.84 -3.46
CA ILE A 116 -7.27 -2.54 -2.11
C ILE A 116 -7.31 -3.76 -1.18
N THR A 117 -8.38 -4.55 -1.24
CA THR A 117 -8.52 -5.77 -0.44
C THR A 117 -7.50 -6.83 -0.87
N LYS A 118 -7.28 -7.00 -2.18
CA LYS A 118 -6.28 -7.94 -2.70
C LYS A 118 -4.86 -7.50 -2.33
N ILE A 119 -4.56 -6.21 -2.40
CA ILE A 119 -3.28 -5.62 -2.00
C ILE A 119 -3.03 -5.85 -0.50
N ASN A 120 -4.03 -5.58 0.34
CA ASN A 120 -3.94 -5.84 1.78
C ASN A 120 -3.75 -7.33 2.09
N ASN A 121 -4.42 -8.23 1.36
CA ASN A 121 -4.23 -9.66 1.52
C ASN A 121 -2.82 -10.10 1.09
N PHE A 122 -2.32 -9.60 -0.04
CA PHE A 122 -0.95 -9.85 -0.48
C PHE A 122 0.06 -9.43 0.59
N TYR A 123 -0.07 -8.20 1.11
CA TYR A 123 0.77 -7.70 2.19
C TYR A 123 0.73 -8.62 3.42
N LYS A 124 -0.47 -8.95 3.91
CA LYS A 124 -0.65 -9.77 5.12
C LYS A 124 -0.10 -11.19 4.95
N CYS A 125 -0.26 -11.80 3.77
CA CYS A 125 0.37 -13.08 3.45
C CYS A 125 1.90 -12.99 3.56
N CYS A 126 2.51 -11.98 2.94
CA CYS A 126 3.97 -11.79 2.95
C CYS A 126 4.51 -11.59 4.37
N ILE A 127 3.93 -10.67 5.15
CA ILE A 127 4.40 -10.39 6.52
C ILE A 127 4.24 -11.61 7.43
N THR A 128 3.10 -12.29 7.34
CA THR A 128 2.84 -13.50 8.16
C THR A 128 3.75 -14.65 7.74
N ALA A 129 4.01 -14.82 6.45
CA ALA A 129 4.92 -15.85 5.95
C ALA A 129 6.35 -15.65 6.46
N ILE A 130 6.84 -14.41 6.42
CA ILE A 130 8.18 -14.07 6.93
C ILE A 130 8.30 -14.43 8.40
N ASP A 131 7.36 -13.99 9.25
CA ASP A 131 7.42 -14.28 10.70
C ASP A 131 7.32 -15.78 11.00
N LEU A 132 6.44 -16.52 10.29
CA LEU A 132 6.33 -17.98 10.44
C LEU A 132 7.65 -18.69 10.11
N ILE A 133 8.30 -18.31 9.02
CA ILE A 133 9.59 -18.91 8.60
C ILE A 133 10.69 -18.55 9.60
N GLU A 134 10.76 -17.30 10.08
CA GLU A 134 11.72 -16.88 11.12
C GLU A 134 11.57 -17.71 12.41
N ARG A 135 10.35 -18.14 12.73
CA ARG A 135 10.03 -18.99 13.89
C ARG A 135 10.13 -20.49 13.63
N GLY A 136 10.58 -20.92 12.44
CA GLY A 136 10.78 -22.32 12.08
C GLY A 136 9.55 -23.04 11.49
N TYR A 137 8.44 -22.34 11.27
CA TYR A 137 7.21 -22.88 10.65
C TYR A 137 7.27 -22.80 9.13
N HIS A 138 8.28 -23.45 8.55
CA HIS A 138 8.62 -23.32 7.13
C HIS A 138 7.48 -23.73 6.18
N ILE A 139 6.78 -24.84 6.46
CA ILE A 139 5.71 -25.37 5.60
C ILE A 139 4.61 -24.33 5.42
N GLN A 140 4.17 -23.73 6.53
CA GLN A 140 3.06 -22.78 6.54
C GLN A 140 3.49 -21.42 5.99
N GLY A 141 4.72 -21.01 6.31
CA GLY A 141 5.31 -19.84 5.69
C GLY A 141 5.36 -19.96 4.16
N PHE A 142 5.89 -21.07 3.62
CA PHE A 142 5.95 -21.30 2.18
C PHE A 142 4.58 -21.42 1.52
N ALA A 143 3.59 -22.01 2.21
CA ALA A 143 2.20 -22.02 1.72
C ALA A 143 1.65 -20.59 1.57
N LEU A 144 1.86 -19.72 2.56
CA LEU A 144 1.46 -18.31 2.46
C LEU A 144 2.26 -17.53 1.41
N VAL A 145 3.54 -17.84 1.20
CA VAL A 145 4.31 -17.29 0.07
C VAL A 145 3.66 -17.70 -1.25
N SER A 146 3.30 -18.97 -1.41
CA SER A 146 2.62 -19.46 -2.62
C SER A 146 1.29 -18.72 -2.86
N ASP A 147 0.48 -18.55 -1.82
CA ASP A 147 -0.78 -17.79 -1.92
C ASP A 147 -0.53 -16.32 -2.29
N SER A 148 0.51 -15.70 -1.73
CA SER A 148 0.90 -14.32 -2.06
C SER A 148 1.32 -14.17 -3.53
N LEU A 149 2.06 -15.14 -4.07
CA LEU A 149 2.49 -15.14 -5.48
C LEU A 149 1.30 -15.32 -6.43
N TRP A 150 0.30 -16.11 -6.04
CA TRP A 150 -0.93 -16.24 -6.83
C TRP A 150 -1.74 -14.94 -6.86
N LEU A 151 -1.84 -14.23 -5.73
CA LEU A 151 -2.46 -12.91 -5.68
C LEU A 151 -1.69 -11.88 -6.53
N MET A 152 -0.36 -11.97 -6.56
CA MET A 152 0.51 -11.07 -7.32
C MET A 152 0.16 -11.09 -8.82
N GLU A 153 -0.11 -12.26 -9.40
CA GLU A 153 -0.50 -12.35 -10.81
C GLU A 153 -1.78 -11.56 -11.10
N GLN A 154 -2.78 -11.61 -10.24
CA GLN A 154 -4.00 -10.82 -10.41
C GLN A 154 -3.75 -9.32 -10.20
N LEU A 155 -2.99 -8.97 -9.16
CA LEU A 155 -2.70 -7.59 -8.80
C LEU A 155 -1.91 -6.86 -9.91
N LEU A 156 -0.92 -7.53 -10.52
CA LEU A 156 -0.14 -6.97 -11.63
C LEU A 156 -0.99 -6.76 -12.90
N GLU A 157 -2.16 -7.38 -13.00
CA GLU A 157 -3.09 -7.14 -14.11
C GLU A 157 -3.87 -5.85 -13.92
N GLU A 158 -4.30 -5.61 -12.68
CA GLU A 158 -5.08 -4.43 -12.31
C GLU A 158 -4.25 -3.15 -12.39
N ARG A 159 -2.91 -3.26 -12.32
CA ARG A 159 -1.95 -2.14 -12.34
C ARG A 159 -2.40 -1.04 -11.39
N ASP A 160 -2.78 -1.42 -10.18
CA ASP A 160 -3.13 -0.48 -9.14
C ASP A 160 -1.84 0.20 -8.64
N PRO A 161 -1.74 1.53 -8.62
CA PRO A 161 -0.53 2.20 -8.16
C PRO A 161 -0.20 1.95 -6.68
N LYS A 162 -1.19 1.64 -5.83
CA LYS A 162 -0.97 1.21 -4.43
C LYS A 162 -0.30 -0.16 -4.32
N LEU A 163 -0.30 -0.95 -5.39
CA LEU A 163 0.49 -2.19 -5.45
C LEU A 163 1.98 -1.87 -5.37
N ILE A 164 2.44 -0.78 -5.99
CA ILE A 164 3.85 -0.39 -5.97
C ILE A 164 4.30 -0.13 -4.52
N ASP A 165 3.52 0.63 -3.75
CA ASP A 165 3.77 0.86 -2.32
C ASP A 165 3.94 -0.44 -1.53
N THR A 166 3.09 -1.42 -1.83
CA THR A 166 3.06 -2.69 -1.11
C THR A 166 4.20 -3.61 -1.53
N ILE A 167 4.57 -3.64 -2.82
CA ILE A 167 5.76 -4.34 -3.31
C ILE A 167 7.02 -3.72 -2.67
N CYS A 168 7.09 -2.39 -2.58
CA CYS A 168 8.17 -1.69 -1.90
C CYS A 168 8.24 -2.06 -0.42
N ASP A 169 7.12 -2.04 0.32
CA ASP A 169 7.09 -2.42 1.75
C ASP A 169 7.63 -3.84 1.98
N VAL A 170 7.15 -4.82 1.18
CA VAL A 170 7.57 -6.22 1.30
C VAL A 170 9.05 -6.36 0.94
N SER A 171 9.51 -5.68 -0.11
CA SER A 171 10.90 -5.74 -0.55
C SER A 171 11.87 -5.13 0.47
N VAL A 172 11.53 -3.96 1.01
CA VAL A 172 12.28 -3.29 2.08
C VAL A 172 12.38 -4.20 3.29
N LEU A 173 11.28 -4.84 3.68
CA LEU A 173 11.28 -5.79 4.79
C LEU A 173 12.25 -6.96 4.55
N LEU A 174 12.15 -7.61 3.39
CA LEU A 174 13.04 -8.74 3.05
C LEU A 174 14.51 -8.32 3.10
N LEU A 175 14.85 -7.17 2.51
CA LEU A 175 16.22 -6.66 2.48
C LEU A 175 16.75 -6.35 3.89
N ILE A 176 15.95 -5.69 4.73
CA ILE A 176 16.37 -5.30 6.08
C ILE A 176 16.53 -6.52 7.01
N ARG A 177 15.75 -7.57 6.80
CA ARG A 177 15.89 -8.84 7.52
C ARG A 177 17.07 -9.69 7.01
N GLY A 178 17.78 -9.25 5.97
CA GLY A 178 18.88 -9.98 5.34
C GLY A 178 18.42 -11.11 4.41
N TRP A 179 17.14 -11.11 4.01
CA TRP A 179 16.54 -12.13 3.13
C TRP A 179 16.73 -11.77 1.66
N ASN A 180 17.96 -11.40 1.29
CA ASN A 180 18.31 -10.95 -0.06
C ASN A 180 17.90 -11.95 -1.13
N ARG A 181 18.05 -13.26 -0.85
CA ARG A 181 17.68 -14.32 -1.79
C ARG A 181 16.17 -14.41 -2.02
N MET A 182 15.37 -14.20 -0.97
CA MET A 182 13.92 -14.19 -1.10
C MET A 182 13.44 -12.95 -1.85
N TYR A 183 14.08 -11.81 -1.59
CA TYR A 183 13.86 -10.59 -2.37
C TYR A 183 14.17 -10.81 -3.86
N GLU A 184 15.31 -11.41 -4.19
CA GLU A 184 15.68 -11.72 -5.58
C GLU A 184 14.63 -12.59 -6.28
N VAL A 185 14.19 -13.67 -5.63
CA VAL A 185 13.16 -14.57 -6.17
C VAL A 185 11.83 -13.84 -6.40
N LEU A 186 11.41 -13.02 -5.42
CA LEU A 186 10.19 -12.23 -5.54
C LEU A 186 10.30 -11.21 -6.68
N ASN A 187 11.42 -10.49 -6.74
CA ASN A 187 11.68 -9.47 -7.75
C ASN A 187 11.72 -10.07 -9.16
N GLU A 188 12.45 -11.18 -9.33
CA GLU A 188 12.53 -11.92 -10.59
C GLU A 188 11.14 -12.40 -11.04
N ARG A 189 10.34 -12.97 -10.13
CA ARG A 189 8.99 -13.43 -10.44
C ARG A 189 8.06 -12.30 -10.85
N ILE A 190 8.04 -11.20 -10.10
CA ILE A 190 7.23 -10.01 -10.41
C ILE A 190 7.62 -9.46 -11.78
N CYS A 191 8.92 -9.24 -12.02
CA CYS A 191 9.41 -8.68 -13.28
C CYS A 191 9.08 -9.60 -14.46
N ALA A 192 9.24 -10.93 -14.32
CA ALA A 192 8.91 -11.89 -15.37
C ALA A 192 7.41 -11.87 -15.73
N ILE A 193 6.51 -11.79 -14.73
CA ILE A 193 5.07 -11.70 -14.99
C ILE A 193 4.74 -10.43 -15.78
N VAL A 194 5.33 -9.29 -15.41
CA VAL A 194 5.10 -8.01 -16.10
C VAL A 194 5.65 -8.07 -17.52
N GLU A 195 6.87 -8.56 -17.71
CA GLU A 195 7.54 -8.69 -19.02
C GLU A 195 6.74 -9.55 -19.98
N ILE A 196 6.37 -10.78 -19.56
CA ILE A 196 5.56 -11.70 -20.37
C ILE A 196 4.27 -10.99 -20.81
N ARG A 197 3.58 -10.32 -19.90
CA ARG A 197 2.32 -9.62 -20.23
C ARG A 197 2.51 -8.45 -21.16
N ALA A 198 3.57 -7.66 -20.96
CA ALA A 198 3.88 -6.53 -21.82
C ALA A 198 4.09 -6.99 -23.27
N VAL A 199 4.85 -8.08 -23.48
CA VAL A 199 5.06 -8.68 -24.81
C VAL A 199 3.74 -9.17 -25.41
N HIS A 200 2.93 -9.90 -24.64
CA HIS A 200 1.64 -10.42 -25.14
C HIS A 200 0.67 -9.30 -25.56
N ARG A 201 0.71 -8.16 -24.88
CA ARG A 201 -0.17 -7.00 -25.16
C ARG A 201 0.46 -5.96 -26.10
N LYS A 202 1.72 -6.15 -26.52
CA LYS A 202 2.50 -5.15 -27.29
C LYS A 202 2.61 -3.80 -26.55
N GLU A 203 2.84 -3.89 -25.25
CA GLU A 203 2.89 -2.78 -24.30
C GLU A 203 4.28 -2.64 -23.64
N GLU A 204 5.33 -3.15 -24.28
CA GLU A 204 6.71 -3.13 -23.77
C GLU A 204 7.20 -1.72 -23.46
N HIS A 205 6.74 -0.73 -24.23
CA HIS A 205 7.10 0.68 -24.05
C HIS A 205 6.23 1.43 -23.04
N GLN A 206 5.22 0.78 -22.42
CA GLN A 206 4.41 1.42 -21.40
C GLN A 206 5.24 1.68 -20.13
N PRO A 207 5.02 2.81 -19.43
CA PRO A 207 5.78 3.14 -18.22
C PRO A 207 5.77 2.03 -17.17
N TRP A 208 4.64 1.33 -17.03
CA TRP A 208 4.51 0.16 -16.16
C TRP A 208 5.55 -0.93 -16.50
N ALA A 209 5.61 -1.36 -17.76
CA ALA A 209 6.54 -2.40 -18.19
C ALA A 209 8.00 -1.94 -18.06
N GLN A 210 8.28 -0.70 -18.45
CA GLN A 210 9.62 -0.10 -18.39
C GLN A 210 10.13 0.05 -16.95
N MET A 211 9.26 0.33 -15.99
CA MET A 211 9.64 0.39 -14.56
C MET A 211 10.15 -0.96 -14.07
N PHE A 212 9.47 -2.06 -14.38
CA PHE A 212 9.90 -3.41 -13.97
C PHE A 212 11.10 -3.92 -14.78
N ASP A 213 11.25 -3.53 -16.05
CA ASP A 213 12.47 -3.80 -16.83
C ASP A 213 13.70 -3.15 -16.18
N CYS A 214 13.56 -1.90 -15.73
CA CYS A 214 14.63 -1.23 -15.00
C CYS A 214 14.90 -1.92 -13.66
N LEU A 215 13.84 -2.24 -12.89
CA LEU A 215 13.95 -2.91 -11.59
C LEU A 215 14.67 -4.26 -11.66
N LYS A 216 14.44 -5.04 -12.72
CA LYS A 216 15.10 -6.32 -12.99
C LYS A 216 16.62 -6.17 -13.17
N ARG A 217 17.08 -5.03 -13.67
CA ARG A 217 18.49 -4.76 -14.01
C ARG A 217 19.26 -4.07 -12.88
N LEU A 218 18.58 -3.65 -11.81
CA LEU A 218 19.21 -2.99 -10.69
C LEU A 218 19.88 -4.00 -9.75
N PRO A 219 21.09 -3.72 -9.23
CA PRO A 219 21.75 -4.61 -8.29
C PRO A 219 21.01 -4.63 -6.94
N THR A 220 20.86 -5.82 -6.36
CA THR A 220 20.22 -6.02 -5.04
C THR A 220 20.83 -5.14 -3.94
N SER A 221 22.14 -4.90 -4.00
CA SER A 221 22.86 -4.06 -3.02
C SER A 221 22.38 -2.60 -3.00
N GLN A 222 21.75 -2.12 -4.08
CA GLN A 222 21.21 -0.76 -4.19
C GLN A 222 19.68 -0.74 -4.16
N ALA A 223 19.02 -1.90 -4.09
CA ALA A 223 17.57 -2.00 -4.20
C ALA A 223 16.84 -1.20 -3.12
N LEU A 224 17.32 -1.23 -1.88
CA LEU A 224 16.71 -0.50 -0.77
C LEU A 224 16.68 1.01 -1.02
N GLU A 225 17.83 1.61 -1.36
CA GLU A 225 17.95 3.04 -1.64
C GLU A 225 17.08 3.44 -2.83
N LEU A 226 17.11 2.65 -3.91
CA LEU A 226 16.34 2.94 -5.12
C LEU A 226 14.84 2.82 -4.91
N MET A 227 14.39 1.91 -4.04
CA MET A 227 12.98 1.82 -3.64
C MET A 227 12.54 3.03 -2.81
N GLN A 228 13.38 3.49 -1.88
CA GLN A 228 13.10 4.70 -1.08
C GLN A 228 13.01 5.95 -1.98
N GLN A 229 13.96 6.11 -2.90
CA GLN A 229 13.96 7.22 -3.87
C GLN A 229 12.79 7.12 -4.85
N GLY A 230 12.49 5.92 -5.36
CA GLY A 230 11.39 5.69 -6.30
C GLY A 230 10.03 5.95 -5.67
N TRP A 231 9.85 5.52 -4.42
CA TRP A 231 8.66 5.85 -3.62
C TRP A 231 8.52 7.37 -3.48
N LYS A 232 9.60 8.08 -3.16
CA LYS A 232 9.59 9.55 -3.04
C LYS A 232 9.21 10.24 -4.34
N CYS A 233 9.67 9.75 -5.50
CA CYS A 233 9.24 10.26 -6.80
C CYS A 233 7.72 10.10 -7.00
N GLY A 234 7.16 8.93 -6.65
CA GLY A 234 5.72 8.68 -6.71
C GLY A 234 4.94 9.60 -5.75
N TYR A 235 5.43 9.78 -4.53
CA TYR A 235 4.83 10.70 -3.56
C TYR A 235 4.83 12.15 -4.05
N ASP A 236 5.96 12.66 -4.54
CA ASP A 236 6.04 14.03 -5.05
C ASP A 236 5.13 14.25 -6.26
N GLN A 237 4.96 13.23 -7.09
CA GLN A 237 4.00 13.28 -8.19
C GLN A 237 2.56 13.38 -7.66
N LEU A 238 2.21 12.61 -6.61
CA LEU A 238 0.91 12.72 -5.95
C LEU A 238 0.73 14.06 -5.24
N GLU A 239 1.78 14.64 -4.66
CA GLU A 239 1.76 15.95 -3.99
C GLU A 239 1.54 17.09 -4.99
N GLY A 240 2.12 16.99 -6.19
CA GLY A 240 1.81 17.93 -7.27
C GLY A 240 0.35 17.85 -7.75
N ILE A 241 -0.30 16.69 -7.58
CA ILE A 241 -1.70 16.45 -7.97
C ILE A 241 -2.67 16.82 -6.84
N PHE A 242 -2.35 16.46 -5.61
CA PHE A 242 -3.17 16.64 -4.40
C PHE A 242 -2.35 17.32 -3.29
N PRO A 243 -2.08 18.63 -3.39
CA PRO A 243 -1.25 19.33 -2.40
C PRO A 243 -1.80 19.17 -0.98
N GLY A 244 -0.96 18.73 -0.04
CA GLY A 244 -1.30 18.47 1.37
C GLY A 244 -2.11 17.21 1.64
N HIS A 245 -2.42 16.43 0.59
CA HIS A 245 -3.24 15.22 0.66
C HIS A 245 -2.66 14.07 -0.16
N ALA A 246 -1.42 14.15 -0.65
CA ALA A 246 -0.76 13.05 -1.39
C ALA A 246 -0.79 11.72 -0.63
N TRP A 247 -0.74 11.81 0.70
CA TRP A 247 -0.77 10.67 1.59
C TRP A 247 -2.09 9.90 1.62
N ASP A 248 -3.22 10.49 1.17
CA ASP A 248 -4.48 9.76 0.97
C ASP A 248 -4.32 8.66 -0.11
N GLY A 249 -3.41 8.88 -1.05
CA GLY A 249 -3.05 7.94 -2.11
C GLY A 249 -2.11 6.82 -1.66
N LEU A 250 -1.55 6.88 -0.44
CA LEU A 250 -0.56 5.92 0.04
C LEU A 250 -1.17 4.77 0.84
N ASN A 251 -0.48 3.64 0.86
CA ASN A 251 -0.73 2.61 1.88
C ASN A 251 0.09 2.91 3.15
N ILE A 252 -0.57 3.38 4.21
CA ILE A 252 0.05 3.61 5.53
C ILE A 252 -0.20 2.40 6.42
N SER A 253 0.87 1.65 6.71
CA SER A 253 0.82 0.51 7.63
C SER A 253 1.25 0.92 9.03
N CYS A 254 0.75 0.23 10.06
CA CYS A 254 1.27 0.34 11.44
C CYS A 254 2.61 -0.38 11.64
N SER A 255 3.22 -0.82 10.54
CA SER A 255 4.43 -1.62 10.60
C SER A 255 5.63 -0.71 10.86
N PRO A 256 6.58 -1.11 11.72
CA PRO A 256 7.85 -0.40 11.86
C PRO A 256 8.63 -0.33 10.54
N HIS A 257 8.26 -1.14 9.54
CA HIS A 257 8.87 -1.12 8.20
C HIS A 257 8.43 0.05 7.34
N HIS A 258 7.30 0.69 7.67
CA HIS A 258 6.83 1.87 6.94
C HIS A 258 7.84 3.02 7.06
N SER A 259 8.34 3.33 8.27
CA SER A 259 9.36 4.37 8.45
C SER A 259 10.66 4.03 7.71
N LEU A 260 11.01 2.75 7.61
CA LEU A 260 12.17 2.28 6.86
C LEU A 260 12.01 2.45 5.35
N ARG A 261 10.80 2.21 4.80
CA ARG A 261 10.49 2.54 3.39
C ARG A 261 10.59 4.03 3.14
N MET A 262 10.12 4.84 4.09
CA MET A 262 10.11 6.29 3.96
C MET A 262 11.50 6.93 4.06
N GLY A 263 12.49 6.20 4.59
CA GLY A 263 13.85 6.69 4.78
C GLY A 263 13.87 8.00 5.56
N GLN A 264 14.66 8.98 5.12
CA GLN A 264 14.74 10.31 5.74
C GLN A 264 13.45 11.15 5.66
N HIS A 265 12.48 10.76 4.83
CA HIS A 265 11.26 11.55 4.58
C HIS A 265 10.11 11.24 5.55
N PHE A 266 10.25 10.21 6.41
CA PHE A 266 9.17 9.77 7.29
C PHE A 266 8.68 10.86 8.24
N SER A 267 9.59 11.67 8.81
CA SER A 267 9.24 12.70 9.80
C SER A 267 8.38 13.81 9.19
N GLN A 268 8.68 14.22 7.94
CA GLN A 268 7.90 15.23 7.23
C GLN A 268 6.50 14.71 6.92
N LEU A 269 6.38 13.50 6.36
CA LEU A 269 5.09 12.88 6.07
C LEU A 269 4.24 12.75 7.35
N TYR A 270 4.82 12.25 8.43
CA TYR A 270 4.11 12.08 9.69
C TYR A 270 3.66 13.42 10.28
N HIS A 271 4.50 14.45 10.20
CA HIS A 271 4.11 15.80 10.59
C HIS A 271 2.92 16.30 9.77
N GLU A 272 2.92 16.10 8.45
CA GLU A 272 1.84 16.49 7.55
C GLU A 272 0.52 15.79 7.89
N ILE A 273 0.55 14.47 8.09
CA ILE A 273 -0.63 13.67 8.49
C ILE A 273 -1.18 14.13 9.84
N LEU A 274 -0.31 14.36 10.83
CA LEU A 274 -0.73 14.81 12.16
C LEU A 274 -1.26 16.24 12.18
N SER A 275 -0.74 17.11 11.29
CA SER A 275 -1.16 18.51 11.18
C SER A 275 -2.41 18.69 10.34
N THR A 276 -2.79 17.69 9.54
CA THR A 276 -3.97 17.79 8.67
C THR A 276 -5.24 17.87 9.54
N PRO A 277 -6.08 18.91 9.36
CA PRO A 277 -7.33 19.03 10.09
C PRO A 277 -8.26 17.87 9.71
N VAL A 278 -8.54 16.99 10.66
CA VAL A 278 -9.70 16.09 10.59
C VAL A 278 -10.87 16.90 11.13
N ALA A 279 -11.94 17.08 10.34
CA ALA A 279 -13.08 17.90 10.71
C ALA A 279 -13.51 17.62 12.16
N SER A 280 -13.50 18.66 12.99
CA SER A 280 -13.76 18.55 14.42
C SER A 280 -15.21 18.11 14.64
N PRO A 281 -15.50 17.18 15.58
CA PRO A 281 -16.87 16.84 15.96
C PRO A 281 -17.45 17.95 16.84
N ARG A 282 -17.58 19.18 16.31
CA ARG A 282 -18.33 20.23 17.01
C ARG A 282 -19.79 20.12 16.64
N ARG A 283 -20.54 19.62 17.64
CA ARG A 283 -21.96 19.86 17.94
C ARG A 283 -22.74 20.60 16.85
N ASN A 284 -23.74 19.88 16.33
CA ASN A 284 -24.93 20.30 15.60
C ASN A 284 -24.91 19.97 14.10
N LYS A 285 -25.92 19.17 13.74
CA LYS A 285 -26.35 18.67 12.42
C LYS A 285 -25.73 17.34 12.00
N GLU A 286 -26.46 16.29 12.40
CA GLU A 286 -26.89 15.17 11.56
C GLU A 286 -26.06 14.95 10.29
N HIS A 287 -25.30 13.84 10.30
CA HIS A 287 -24.41 13.28 9.26
C HIS A 287 -22.92 13.63 9.37
N PRO A 288 -22.15 12.84 10.16
CA PRO A 288 -20.70 12.75 9.97
C PRO A 288 -20.40 11.91 8.70
N ASN A 289 -20.78 12.40 7.51
CA ASN A 289 -20.79 11.62 6.27
C ASN A 289 -19.74 12.03 5.23
N SER A 290 -18.60 12.54 5.64
CA SER A 290 -17.44 12.51 4.76
C SER A 290 -16.69 11.21 5.09
N THR A 291 -16.94 10.18 4.28
CA THR A 291 -16.27 8.87 4.38
C THR A 291 -14.75 9.01 4.31
N SER A 292 -14.25 10.07 3.67
CA SER A 292 -12.83 10.44 3.70
C SER A 292 -12.33 10.84 5.10
N ASP A 293 -13.15 11.45 5.96
CA ASP A 293 -12.68 11.89 7.28
C ASP A 293 -12.40 10.73 8.24
N ILE A 294 -13.20 9.66 8.19
CA ILE A 294 -12.95 8.49 9.04
C ILE A 294 -11.66 7.78 8.63
N GLN A 295 -11.38 7.72 7.32
CA GLN A 295 -10.16 7.12 6.80
C GLN A 295 -8.92 7.96 7.16
N ARG A 296 -9.02 9.30 7.03
CA ARG A 296 -7.95 10.21 7.45
C ARG A 296 -7.70 10.13 8.96
N GLN A 297 -8.75 10.07 9.76
CA GLN A 297 -8.64 9.85 11.20
C GLN A 297 -7.96 8.51 11.51
N PHE A 298 -8.29 7.47 10.75
CA PHE A 298 -7.67 6.15 10.92
C PHE A 298 -6.17 6.19 10.57
N THR A 299 -5.79 6.79 9.45
CA THR A 299 -4.39 7.01 9.06
C THR A 299 -3.62 7.80 10.13
N ARG A 300 -4.22 8.86 10.68
CA ARG A 300 -3.64 9.63 11.79
C ARG A 300 -3.41 8.77 13.03
N ALA A 301 -4.36 7.89 13.38
CA ALA A 301 -4.20 6.97 14.49
C ALA A 301 -3.06 5.96 14.26
N LYS A 302 -2.91 5.44 13.03
CA LYS A 302 -1.78 4.55 12.65
C LYS A 302 -0.43 5.26 12.83
N VAL A 303 -0.32 6.53 12.43
CA VAL A 303 0.89 7.35 12.62
C VAL A 303 1.17 7.61 14.10
N ARG A 304 0.16 8.00 14.88
CA ARG A 304 0.32 8.19 16.34
C ARG A 304 0.81 6.91 17.02
N HIS A 305 0.25 5.77 16.67
CA HIS A 305 0.71 4.47 17.16
C HIS A 305 2.19 4.23 16.82
N SER A 306 2.58 4.47 15.57
CA SER A 306 3.96 4.27 15.09
C SER A 306 4.98 5.18 15.78
N LEU A 307 4.55 6.35 16.27
CA LEU A 307 5.36 7.29 17.05
C LEU A 307 5.34 7.02 18.57
N GLY A 308 4.70 5.95 19.04
CA GLY A 308 4.57 5.63 20.46
C GLY A 308 3.46 6.40 21.20
N GLY A 309 2.69 7.24 20.49
CA GLY A 309 1.54 7.99 21.02
C GLY A 309 0.29 7.13 21.20
N HIS A 310 0.41 5.99 21.90
CA HIS A 310 -0.64 4.95 21.95
C HIS A 310 -1.96 5.44 22.57
N HIS A 311 -1.93 6.27 23.61
CA HIS A 311 -3.16 6.83 24.20
C HIS A 311 -3.91 7.74 23.22
N ALA A 312 -3.19 8.65 22.55
CA ALA A 312 -3.80 9.54 21.56
C ALA A 312 -4.24 8.81 20.28
N ALA A 313 -3.63 7.66 19.97
CA ALA A 313 -4.11 6.77 18.91
C ALA A 313 -5.44 6.09 19.32
N LEU A 314 -5.55 5.61 20.56
CA LEU A 314 -6.77 4.98 21.08
C LEU A 314 -7.97 5.94 21.08
N GLU A 315 -7.78 7.22 21.42
CA GLU A 315 -8.87 8.21 21.34
C GLU A 315 -9.50 8.29 19.94
N ASP A 316 -8.68 8.24 18.89
CA ASP A 316 -9.16 8.23 17.51
C ASP A 316 -9.80 6.88 17.15
N LEU A 317 -9.18 5.76 17.55
CA LEU A 317 -9.63 4.42 17.22
C LEU A 317 -10.95 4.06 17.90
N ASP A 318 -11.16 4.44 19.16
CA ASP A 318 -12.38 4.19 19.90
C ASP A 318 -13.58 4.90 19.25
N LEU A 319 -13.36 6.12 18.73
CA LEU A 319 -14.38 6.84 17.96
C LEU A 319 -14.72 6.11 16.66
N ILE A 320 -13.71 5.62 15.94
CA ILE A 320 -13.88 4.85 14.69
C ILE A 320 -14.65 3.56 14.97
N VAL A 321 -14.22 2.75 15.94
CA VAL A 321 -14.88 1.49 16.32
C VAL A 321 -16.33 1.75 16.74
N SER A 322 -16.58 2.78 17.54
CA SER A 322 -17.94 3.16 17.95
C SER A 322 -18.84 3.51 16.76
N ARG A 323 -18.33 4.27 15.78
CA ARG A 323 -19.06 4.63 14.56
C ARG A 323 -19.34 3.41 13.69
N CYS A 324 -18.33 2.57 13.46
CA CYS A 324 -18.49 1.35 12.68
C CYS A 324 -19.49 0.37 13.33
N SER A 325 -19.46 0.21 14.66
CA SER A 325 -20.42 -0.65 15.36
C SER A 325 -21.85 -0.14 15.22
N LYS A 326 -22.08 1.17 15.37
CA LYS A 326 -23.42 1.77 15.15
C LYS A 326 -23.91 1.59 13.72
N ALA A 327 -23.04 1.82 12.74
CA ALA A 327 -23.39 1.61 11.33
C ALA A 327 -23.75 0.14 11.06
N ARG A 328 -22.99 -0.79 11.64
CA ARG A 328 -23.27 -2.24 11.57
C ARG A 328 -24.60 -2.61 12.21
N GLU A 329 -24.94 -2.04 13.38
CA GLU A 329 -26.25 -2.22 14.03
C GLU A 329 -27.41 -1.71 13.16
N GLN A 330 -27.14 -0.73 12.29
CA GLN A 330 -28.09 -0.20 11.29
C GLN A 330 -28.09 -0.99 9.98
N GLY A 331 -27.30 -2.06 9.86
CA GLY A 331 -27.20 -2.91 8.67
C GLY A 331 -26.14 -2.49 7.65
N GLU A 332 -25.35 -1.45 7.93
CA GLU A 332 -24.27 -0.99 7.04
C GLU A 332 -22.98 -1.81 7.22
N ASN A 333 -22.96 -3.03 6.65
CA ASN A 333 -21.81 -3.93 6.76
C ASN A 333 -20.54 -3.47 6.02
N LYS A 334 -20.62 -2.46 5.15
CA LYS A 334 -19.49 -1.93 4.37
C LYS A 334 -18.33 -1.42 5.25
N TRP A 335 -18.63 -1.00 6.48
CA TRP A 335 -17.64 -0.50 7.45
C TRP A 335 -16.91 -1.59 8.24
N MET A 336 -17.33 -2.85 8.10
CA MET A 336 -16.80 -3.94 8.93
C MET A 336 -15.31 -4.19 8.67
N ALA A 337 -14.82 -3.93 7.45
CA ALA A 337 -13.40 -4.01 7.13
C ALA A 337 -12.57 -3.02 7.95
N LEU A 338 -13.01 -1.75 7.98
CA LEU A 338 -12.39 -0.70 8.78
C LEU A 338 -12.50 -0.99 10.29
N GLU A 339 -13.64 -1.51 10.75
CA GLU A 339 -13.83 -1.94 12.14
C GLU A 339 -12.79 -2.99 12.54
N VAL A 340 -12.55 -4.00 11.70
CA VAL A 340 -11.54 -5.05 11.96
C VAL A 340 -10.14 -4.45 12.07
N GLU A 341 -9.74 -3.58 11.14
CA GLU A 341 -8.41 -2.96 11.21
C GLU A 341 -8.27 -2.02 12.41
N ALA A 342 -9.32 -1.25 12.74
CA ALA A 342 -9.31 -0.38 13.91
C ALA A 342 -9.18 -1.19 15.21
N LEU A 343 -9.89 -2.30 15.35
CA LEU A 343 -9.77 -3.23 16.48
C LEU A 343 -8.36 -3.83 16.58
N GLU A 344 -7.75 -4.21 15.45
CA GLU A 344 -6.36 -4.71 15.40
C GLU A 344 -5.36 -3.67 15.93
N VAL A 345 -5.47 -2.42 15.48
CA VAL A 345 -4.59 -1.33 15.93
C VAL A 345 -4.85 -0.96 17.39
N SER A 346 -6.12 -0.95 17.84
CA SER A 346 -6.46 -0.73 19.25
C SER A 346 -5.87 -1.81 20.14
N ALA A 347 -5.95 -3.09 19.72
CA ALA A 347 -5.35 -4.20 20.44
C ALA A 347 -3.83 -4.01 20.61
N ARG A 348 -3.13 -3.61 19.53
CA ARG A 348 -1.69 -3.31 19.59
C ARG A 348 -1.37 -2.12 20.50
N CYS A 349 -2.19 -1.06 20.49
CA CYS A 349 -2.00 0.08 21.39
C CYS A 349 -2.16 -0.32 22.87
N HIS A 350 -3.19 -1.09 23.21
CA HIS A 350 -3.37 -1.61 24.56
C HIS A 350 -2.23 -2.53 25.00
N CYS A 351 -1.76 -3.39 24.09
CA CYS A 351 -0.59 -4.24 24.33
C CYS A 351 0.67 -3.41 24.61
N ALA A 352 0.89 -2.31 23.89
CA ALA A 352 2.05 -1.45 24.08
C ALA A 352 1.98 -0.62 25.38
N ILE A 353 0.80 -0.21 25.82
CA ILE A 353 0.60 0.55 27.07
C ILE A 353 0.72 -0.33 28.31
N GLY A 354 -0.02 -1.44 28.34
CA GLY A 354 -0.19 -2.26 29.54
C GLY A 354 0.66 -3.53 29.57
N GLY A 355 1.37 -3.83 28.48
CA GLY A 355 1.93 -5.16 28.26
C GLY A 355 0.84 -6.21 28.01
N LEU A 356 1.29 -7.45 27.84
CA LEU A 356 0.41 -8.60 27.60
C LEU A 356 -0.15 -9.23 28.89
N VAL A 357 0.40 -8.88 30.06
CA VAL A 357 0.11 -9.55 31.34
C VAL A 357 -0.84 -8.70 32.19
N THR A 358 -1.98 -9.26 32.57
CA THR A 358 -2.77 -8.69 33.67
C THR A 358 -2.26 -9.24 35.00
N ALA A 359 -2.12 -8.39 36.01
CA ALA A 359 -1.69 -8.79 37.35
C ALA A 359 -2.62 -9.83 38.03
N CYS A 360 -3.78 -10.11 37.45
CA CYS A 360 -4.82 -10.98 38.02
C CYS A 360 -5.20 -12.19 37.13
N GLY A 361 -4.40 -12.53 36.10
CA GLY A 361 -4.67 -13.70 35.25
C GLY A 361 -5.95 -13.61 34.40
N GLY A 362 -6.53 -12.42 34.28
CA GLY A 362 -7.67 -12.13 33.41
C GLY A 362 -7.23 -11.83 31.98
N GLN A 363 -8.15 -12.00 31.02
CA GLN A 363 -7.91 -11.65 29.63
C GLN A 363 -7.62 -10.14 29.50
N SER A 364 -6.49 -9.78 28.89
CA SER A 364 -6.14 -8.38 28.69
C SER A 364 -7.11 -7.71 27.69
N THR A 365 -7.32 -6.40 27.82
CA THR A 365 -8.13 -5.63 26.86
C THR A 365 -7.63 -5.82 25.42
N ALA A 366 -6.30 -5.88 25.25
CA ALA A 366 -5.67 -6.14 23.95
C ALA A 366 -6.13 -7.47 23.35
N GLU A 367 -6.14 -8.54 24.15
CA GLU A 367 -6.57 -9.86 23.69
C GLU A 367 -8.06 -9.89 23.32
N THR A 368 -8.92 -9.28 24.14
CA THR A 368 -10.36 -9.19 23.88
C THR A 368 -10.66 -8.47 22.56
N LEU A 369 -9.98 -7.35 22.32
CA LEU A 369 -10.11 -6.60 21.07
C LEU A 369 -9.63 -7.43 19.87
N LEU A 370 -8.49 -8.13 20.00
CA LEU A 370 -7.96 -8.96 18.92
C LEU A 370 -8.85 -10.17 18.61
N ARG A 371 -9.43 -10.83 19.63
CA ARG A 371 -10.43 -11.89 19.41
C ARG A 371 -11.70 -11.37 18.75
N THR A 372 -12.12 -10.16 19.09
CA THR A 372 -13.25 -9.50 18.43
C THR A 372 -12.92 -9.25 16.95
N ALA A 373 -11.71 -8.75 16.65
CA ALA A 373 -11.23 -8.57 15.28
C ALA A 373 -11.21 -9.89 14.50
N ILE A 374 -10.71 -10.99 15.10
CA ILE A 374 -10.70 -12.34 14.49
C ILE A 374 -12.13 -12.80 14.19
N THR A 375 -13.06 -12.64 15.13
CA THR A 375 -14.45 -13.04 14.97
C THR A 375 -15.10 -12.29 13.80
N ARG A 376 -14.95 -10.97 13.77
CA ARG A 376 -15.48 -10.11 12.69
C ARG A 376 -14.84 -10.43 11.35
N SER A 377 -13.52 -10.60 11.32
CA SER A 377 -12.77 -10.99 10.13
C SER A 377 -13.23 -12.34 9.57
N THR A 378 -13.48 -13.31 10.44
CA THR A 378 -13.99 -14.64 10.06
C THR A 378 -15.39 -14.56 9.47
N THR A 379 -16.26 -13.72 10.03
CA THR A 379 -17.60 -13.48 9.46
C THR A 379 -17.53 -12.79 8.10
N LEU A 380 -16.64 -11.80 7.95
CA LEU A 380 -16.57 -10.97 6.76
C LEU A 380 -15.88 -11.65 5.57
N TRP A 381 -14.75 -12.32 5.81
CA TRP A 381 -13.89 -12.87 4.75
C TRP A 381 -13.63 -14.37 4.88
N GLY A 382 -14.16 -15.03 5.92
CA GLY A 382 -13.96 -16.45 6.17
C GLY A 382 -12.64 -16.78 6.85
N GLY A 383 -12.56 -17.98 7.45
CA GLY A 383 -11.38 -18.43 8.19
C GLY A 383 -10.10 -18.60 7.36
N LYS A 384 -10.23 -18.65 6.02
CA LYS A 384 -9.11 -18.76 5.07
C LYS A 384 -8.57 -17.42 4.56
N SER A 385 -9.17 -16.32 4.96
CA SER A 385 -8.67 -15.00 4.58
C SER A 385 -7.29 -14.74 5.18
N ALA A 386 -6.40 -14.16 4.37
CA ALA A 386 -5.08 -13.71 4.82
C ALA A 386 -5.17 -12.78 6.04
N THR A 387 -6.19 -11.92 6.08
CA THR A 387 -6.43 -11.06 7.24
C THR A 387 -6.77 -11.87 8.49
N THR A 388 -7.67 -12.86 8.38
CA THR A 388 -8.03 -13.68 9.53
C THR A 388 -6.85 -14.51 10.03
N ILE A 389 -6.05 -15.04 9.11
CA ILE A 389 -4.82 -15.80 9.44
C ILE A 389 -3.82 -14.88 10.16
N ALA A 390 -3.57 -13.67 9.66
CA ALA A 390 -2.65 -12.71 10.29
C ALA A 390 -3.09 -12.29 11.70
N LEU A 391 -4.40 -12.09 11.92
CA LEU A 391 -4.94 -11.77 13.24
C LEU A 391 -4.80 -12.95 14.23
N LYS A 392 -5.15 -14.17 13.80
CA LYS A 392 -4.93 -15.39 14.59
C LYS A 392 -3.45 -15.60 14.91
N HIS A 393 -2.58 -15.34 13.94
CA HIS A 393 -1.14 -15.42 14.10
C HIS A 393 -0.61 -14.40 15.12
N THR A 394 -1.11 -13.16 15.08
CA THR A 394 -0.76 -12.15 16.09
C THR A 394 -1.17 -12.61 17.49
N LEU A 395 -2.40 -13.14 17.64
CA LEU A 395 -2.88 -13.65 18.92
C LEU A 395 -2.05 -14.86 19.39
N TRP A 396 -1.70 -15.75 18.47
CA TRP A 396 -0.83 -16.89 18.74
C TRP A 396 0.54 -16.47 19.29
N SER A 397 1.19 -15.46 18.68
CA SER A 397 2.46 -14.91 19.20
C SER A 397 2.29 -14.40 20.63
N TRP A 398 1.22 -13.64 20.89
CA TRP A 398 0.95 -13.10 22.22
C TRP A 398 0.69 -14.19 23.26
N CYS A 399 -0.02 -15.25 22.90
CA CYS A 399 -0.22 -16.40 23.78
C CYS A 399 1.10 -17.10 24.11
N LEU A 400 2.02 -17.23 23.14
CA LEU A 400 3.36 -17.78 23.39
C LEU A 400 4.18 -16.90 24.35
N GLU A 401 4.18 -15.58 24.13
CA GLU A 401 4.89 -14.62 24.97
C GLU A 401 4.38 -14.60 26.42
N GLN A 402 3.10 -14.91 26.62
CA GLN A 402 2.47 -15.02 27.93
C GLN A 402 2.58 -16.42 28.57
N GLY A 403 3.16 -17.41 27.88
CA GLY A 403 3.21 -18.80 28.35
C GLY A 403 1.87 -19.54 28.30
N GLN A 404 0.87 -19.02 27.57
CA GLN A 404 -0.43 -19.65 27.36
C GLN A 404 -0.36 -20.74 26.27
N PHE A 405 0.47 -21.76 26.48
CA PHE A 405 0.81 -22.73 25.43
C PHE A 405 -0.38 -23.53 24.90
N LYS A 406 -1.37 -23.86 25.74
CA LYS A 406 -2.59 -24.57 25.31
C LYS A 406 -3.41 -23.76 24.31
N GLU A 407 -3.60 -22.47 24.59
CA GLU A 407 -4.35 -21.58 23.71
C GLU A 407 -3.56 -21.32 22.42
N ALA A 408 -2.24 -21.15 22.53
CA ALA A 408 -1.36 -21.04 21.37
C ALA A 408 -1.44 -22.30 20.48
N GLU A 409 -1.49 -23.49 21.06
CA GLU A 409 -1.65 -24.74 20.31
C GLU A 409 -2.99 -24.80 19.55
N LEU A 410 -4.10 -24.39 20.18
CA LEU A 410 -5.41 -24.33 19.51
C LEU A 410 -5.41 -23.33 18.34
N LEU A 411 -4.81 -22.16 18.53
CA LEU A 411 -4.66 -21.16 17.47
C LEU A 411 -3.78 -21.67 16.33
N ARG A 412 -2.70 -22.38 16.66
CA ARG A 412 -1.79 -23.00 15.69
C ARG A 412 -2.53 -24.03 14.84
N LEU A 413 -3.25 -24.97 15.47
CA LEU A 413 -4.06 -25.96 14.76
C LEU A 413 -5.10 -25.30 13.84
N ALA A 414 -5.72 -24.21 14.28
CA ALA A 414 -6.69 -23.46 13.49
C ALA A 414 -6.06 -22.71 12.30
N ILE A 415 -4.78 -22.34 12.36
CA ILE A 415 -4.02 -21.79 11.24
C ILE A 415 -3.60 -22.92 10.30
N ASP A 416 -3.07 -24.01 10.85
CA ASP A 416 -2.57 -25.17 10.08
C ASP A 416 -3.64 -25.82 9.23
N ALA A 417 -4.83 -26.03 9.80
CA ALA A 417 -5.97 -26.62 9.09
C ALA A 417 -6.40 -25.83 7.84
N VAL A 418 -5.96 -24.57 7.74
CA VAL A 418 -6.37 -23.66 6.68
C VAL A 418 -5.23 -23.36 5.71
N VAL A 419 -4.01 -23.25 6.21
CA VAL A 419 -2.81 -22.92 5.44
C VAL A 419 -2.19 -24.17 4.81
N VAL A 420 -2.11 -25.27 5.56
CA VAL A 420 -1.65 -26.55 5.03
C VAL A 420 -2.90 -27.26 4.53
N LYS A 421 -3.08 -27.32 3.20
CA LYS A 421 -4.04 -28.25 2.59
C LYS A 421 -3.55 -29.66 2.87
N ILE A 422 -3.79 -30.17 4.07
CA ILE A 422 -3.64 -31.59 4.37
C ILE A 422 -4.83 -32.23 3.66
N GLU A 423 -4.66 -32.57 2.37
CA GLU A 423 -5.50 -33.60 1.79
C GLU A 423 -5.15 -34.91 2.54
N PRO A 424 -6.15 -35.64 3.06
CA PRO A 424 -5.94 -36.89 3.76
C PRO A 424 -5.35 -37.98 2.84
#